data_AF-A0A1A8BDJ2-F1
#
_entry.id   AF-A0A1A8BDJ2-F1
#
_cell.length_a   1.000
_cell.length_b   1.000
_cell.length_c   1.000
_cell.angle_alpha   90.00
_cell.angle_beta   90.00
_cell.angle_gamma   90.00
#
_symmetry.space_group_name_H-M   'P 1'
#
loop_
_entity.id
_entity.type
_entity.pdbx_description
1 polymer ?
#
loop_
_entity_poly.entity_id
_entity_poly.type
_entity_poly.pdbx_seq_one_letter_code
_entity_poly.pdbx_strand_id
1 'polypeptide(L)' 'LLVPPGKCCPRCGGNGASCSWQGGVYRDGEEWKPSICSRCSCSNGKVQCWVVECPQVACRAHENLVIQPG' A
#
# COMPACT_ATOMS: atom_id res chain seq x y z
N LEU A 1 -2.35 -12.24 -36.22
CA LEU A 1 -1.51 -11.96 -35.04
C LEU A 1 -0.63 -13.20 -34.81
N LEU A 2 0.64 -13.14 -35.19
CA LEU A 2 1.57 -14.28 -35.18
C LEU A 2 2.32 -14.33 -33.84
N VAL A 3 2.04 -15.34 -33.02
CA VAL A 3 2.87 -15.65 -31.84
C VAL A 3 3.94 -16.65 -32.28
N PRO A 4 5.25 -16.36 -32.12
CA PRO A 4 6.32 -17.26 -32.53
C PRO A 4 6.26 -18.62 -31.82
N PRO A 5 6.53 -19.74 -32.52
CA PRO A 5 6.60 -21.06 -31.90
C PRO A 5 7.86 -21.15 -31.02
N GLY A 6 7.68 -21.46 -29.74
CA GLY A 6 8.78 -21.55 -28.76
C GLY A 6 8.45 -21.01 -27.36
N LYS A 7 7.30 -20.35 -27.17
CA LYS A 7 6.79 -19.95 -25.84
C LYS A 7 5.59 -20.81 -25.40
N CYS A 8 5.69 -22.12 -25.60
CA CYS A 8 4.60 -23.07 -25.35
C CYS A 8 4.26 -23.27 -23.86
N CYS A 9 5.12 -22.83 -22.94
CA CYS A 9 4.90 -22.99 -21.51
C CYS A 9 4.53 -21.66 -20.86
N PRO A 10 3.43 -21.57 -20.07
CA PRO A 10 3.21 -20.42 -19.22
C PRO A 10 4.43 -20.29 -18.31
N ARG A 11 5.19 -19.21 -18.49
CA ARG A 11 6.21 -18.84 -17.50
C ARG A 11 5.44 -18.25 -16.34
N CYS A 12 5.74 -18.71 -15.12
CA CYS A 12 5.36 -17.94 -13.95
C CYS A 12 6.00 -16.56 -14.13
N GLY A 13 5.19 -15.54 -14.43
CA GLY A 13 5.62 -14.17 -14.20
C GLY A 13 6.07 -14.14 -12.75
N GLY A 14 7.30 -13.70 -12.49
CA GLY A 14 7.74 -13.53 -11.11
C GLY A 14 6.67 -12.69 -10.42
N ASN A 15 6.12 -13.20 -9.32
CA ASN A 15 5.38 -12.34 -8.41
C ASN A 15 6.36 -11.20 -8.10
N GLY A 16 5.99 -9.94 -8.30
CA GLY A 16 6.93 -8.83 -8.14
C GLY A 16 7.63 -8.89 -6.77
N ALA A 17 8.74 -8.19 -6.62
CA ALA A 17 9.50 -8.27 -5.36
C ALA A 17 8.63 -7.82 -4.17
N SER A 18 8.67 -8.59 -3.08
CA SER A 18 8.05 -8.21 -1.81
C SER A 18 8.77 -7.01 -1.19
N CYS A 19 8.05 -6.21 -0.41
CA CYS A 19 8.56 -5.07 0.32
C CYS A 19 8.78 -5.42 1.79
N SER A 20 9.84 -4.88 2.39
CA SER A 20 10.05 -4.88 3.85
C SER A 20 9.76 -3.49 4.39
N TRP A 21 8.85 -3.38 5.37
CA TRP A 21 8.43 -2.11 5.92
C TRP A 21 8.05 -2.23 7.40
N GLN A 22 8.67 -1.43 8.26
CA GLN A 22 8.45 -1.41 9.73
C GLN A 22 8.45 -2.82 10.38
N GLY A 23 9.29 -3.74 9.89
CA GLY A 23 9.38 -5.11 10.40
C GLY A 23 8.34 -6.08 9.81
N GLY A 24 7.43 -5.63 8.96
CA GLY A 24 6.52 -6.47 8.18
C GLY A 24 7.03 -6.74 6.76
N VAL A 25 6.54 -7.83 6.16
CA VAL A 25 6.79 -8.18 4.75
C VAL A 25 5.47 -8.15 3.99
N TYR A 26 5.43 -7.36 2.93
CA TYR A 26 4.24 -7.13 2.09
C TYR A 26 4.51 -7.64 0.68
N ARG A 27 3.55 -8.35 0.08
CA ARG A 27 3.67 -8.88 -1.28
C ARG A 27 3.57 -7.76 -2.30
N ASP A 28 4.11 -7.98 -3.49
CA ASP A 28 3.88 -7.07 -4.61
C ASP A 28 2.38 -6.89 -4.90
N GLY A 29 1.96 -5.65 -5.08
CA GLY A 29 0.55 -5.26 -5.23
C GLY A 29 -0.24 -5.19 -3.92
N GLU A 30 0.35 -5.58 -2.78
CA GLU A 30 -0.33 -5.49 -1.49
C GLU A 30 -0.46 -4.03 -1.03
N GLU A 31 -1.64 -3.68 -0.52
CA GLU A 31 -1.96 -2.37 0.05
C GLU A 31 -2.29 -2.49 1.54
N TRP A 32 -1.80 -1.55 2.35
CA TRP A 32 -2.11 -1.47 3.77
C TRP A 32 -2.31 -0.02 4.23
N LYS A 33 -2.89 0.14 5.43
CA LYS A 33 -3.23 1.43 6.03
C LYS A 33 -2.51 1.59 7.37
N PRO A 34 -1.34 2.23 7.41
CA PRO A 34 -0.63 2.49 8.66
C PRO A 34 -1.39 3.39 9.63
N SER A 35 -2.27 4.26 9.11
CA SER A 35 -3.13 5.14 9.89
C SER A 35 -4.43 5.41 9.16
N ILE A 36 -5.39 6.05 9.83
CA ILE A 36 -6.67 6.47 9.23
C ILE A 36 -6.50 7.46 8.05
N CYS A 37 -5.33 8.10 7.96
CA CYS A 37 -5.00 9.15 7.01
C CYS A 37 -3.94 8.74 6.00
N SER A 38 -3.44 7.50 6.05
CA SER A 38 -2.37 7.06 5.18
C SER A 38 -2.69 5.72 4.53
N ARG A 39 -2.17 5.54 3.32
CA ARG A 39 -2.16 4.27 2.62
C ARG A 39 -0.80 4.04 2.03
N CYS A 40 -0.37 2.79 2.05
CA CYS A 40 0.84 2.35 1.40
C CYS A 40 0.55 1.19 0.47
N SER A 41 1.32 1.08 -0.61
CA SER A 41 1.37 -0.08 -1.48
C SER A 41 2.79 -0.57 -1.66
N CYS A 42 2.92 -1.87 -1.92
CA CYS A 42 4.15 -2.46 -2.39
C CYS A 42 4.13 -2.56 -3.93
N SER A 43 5.12 -1.97 -4.58
CA SER A 43 5.32 -2.05 -6.03
C SER A 43 6.74 -2.48 -6.31
N ASN A 44 6.90 -3.75 -6.66
CA ASN A 44 8.14 -4.41 -7.05
C ASN A 44 9.31 -4.11 -6.10
N GLY A 45 9.10 -4.38 -4.81
CA GLY A 45 10.09 -4.21 -3.75
C GLY A 45 10.18 -2.78 -3.20
N LYS A 46 9.43 -1.84 -3.77
CA LYS A 46 9.38 -0.45 -3.31
C LYS A 46 8.05 -0.14 -2.62
N VAL A 47 8.14 0.34 -1.39
CA VAL A 47 6.99 0.88 -0.66
C VAL A 47 6.69 2.29 -1.17
N GLN A 48 5.42 2.55 -1.49
CA GLN A 48 4.92 3.87 -1.81
C GLN A 48 3.80 4.21 -0.84
N CYS A 49 3.89 5.35 -0.15
CA CYS A 49 2.86 5.78 0.80
C CYS A 49 2.33 7.16 0.40
N TRP A 50 1.03 7.37 0.59
CA TRP A 50 0.36 8.63 0.32
C TRP A 50 -0.68 8.94 1.39
N VAL A 51 -0.95 10.23 1.56
CA VAL A 51 -2.04 10.72 2.41
C VAL A 51 -3.36 10.48 1.68
N VAL A 52 -4.31 9.88 2.37
CA VAL A 52 -5.70 9.72 1.88
C VAL A 52 -6.61 10.69 2.60
N GLU A 53 -7.81 10.88 2.05
CA GLU A 53 -8.83 11.66 2.73
C GLU A 53 -9.13 11.06 4.11
N CYS A 54 -8.89 11.86 5.15
CA CYS A 54 -9.11 11.48 6.53
C CYS A 54 -10.59 11.66 6.88
N PRO A 55 -11.18 10.75 7.69
CA PRO A 55 -12.46 11.01 8.32
C PRO A 55 -12.42 12.33 9.08
N GLN A 56 -13.48 13.14 8.92
CA GLN A 56 -13.64 14.34 9.72
C GLN A 56 -13.76 13.93 11.19
N VAL A 57 -12.94 14.53 12.05
CA VAL A 57 -13.02 14.29 13.49
C VAL A 57 -14.10 15.21 14.05
N ALA A 58 -15.23 14.62 14.44
CA ALA A 58 -16.28 15.33 15.16
C ALA A 58 -16.12 15.10 16.67
N CYS A 59 -15.86 16.19 17.40
CA CYS A 59 -15.87 16.20 18.86
C CYS A 59 -17.30 16.10 19.40
N ARG A 60 -17.45 15.53 20.60
CA ARG A 60 -18.74 15.53 21.30
C ARG A 60 -19.11 16.94 21.77
N ALA A 61 -20.36 17.14 22.17
CA ALA A 61 -20.76 18.38 22.81
C ALA A 61 -19.88 18.62 24.04
N HIS A 62 -19.20 19.78 24.08
CA HIS A 62 -18.22 20.20 25.08
C HIS A 62 -16.80 19.61 24.95
N GLU A 63 -16.46 18.98 23.84
CA GLU A 63 -15.08 18.61 23.50
C GLU A 63 -14.48 19.57 22.46
N ASN A 64 -13.17 19.77 22.54
CA ASN A 64 -12.41 20.56 21.57
C ASN A 64 -11.39 19.67 20.87
N LEU A 65 -11.18 19.93 19.57
CA LEU A 65 -10.08 19.33 18.83
C LEU A 65 -8.75 19.86 19.36
N VAL A 66 -7.96 19.00 19.98
CA VAL A 66 -6.60 19.32 20.43
C VAL A 66 -5.61 18.73 19.44
N ILE A 67 -4.82 19.59 18.79
CA ILE A 67 -3.72 19.16 17.93
C ILE A 67 -2.50 18.94 18.83
N GLN A 68 -2.13 17.69 19.08
CA GLN A 68 -0.91 17.39 19.83
C GLN A 68 0.32 17.66 18.94
N PRO A 69 1.30 18.46 19.39
CA PRO A 69 2.58 18.56 18.70
C PRO A 69 3.29 17.20 18.76
N GLY A 70 3.77 16.74 17.60
CA GLY A 70 4.64 15.58 17.47
C GLY A 70 6.11 15.97 17.52
#